data_AF-A0A444PTB1-F1
#
_entry.id   AF-A0A444PTB1-F1
#
_cell.length_a   1.000
_cell.length_b   1.000
_cell.length_c   1.000
_cell.angle_alpha   90.00
_cell.angle_beta   90.00
_cell.angle_gamma   90.00
#
_symmetry.space_group_name_H-M   'P 1'
#
loop_
_entity.id
_entity.type
_entity.pdbx_description
1 polymer ?
#
loop_
_entity_poly.entity_id
_entity_poly.type
_entity_poly.pdbx_seq_one_letter_code
_entity_poly.pdbx_strand_id
1 'polypeptide(L)'
;MVSIVLVAGLALAGCTGGSPEPTRSATAGGTTRTPTPSSADPSESAPPSTSPSATPTPTTPAVAWTPERAYAACIDFHRDKTAADGLDPDSATWNPYSPEVVRQSGSEWLVDLIGTVTDPDGNQYDGIFSCTVGGTPAAPAVSESAGM
;
A
#
# COMPACT_ATOMS: atom_id res chain seq x y z
N MET A 1 -10.73 43.33 -21.86
CA MET A 1 -12.00 42.56 -21.96
C MET A 1 -11.79 41.46 -22.96
N VAL A 2 -11.55 40.24 -22.47
CA VAL A 2 -11.45 39.02 -23.29
C VAL A 2 -12.41 38.04 -22.66
N SER A 3 -13.46 37.69 -23.39
CA SER A 3 -14.50 36.74 -22.96
C SER A 3 -14.07 35.34 -23.36
N ILE A 4 -13.95 34.44 -22.39
CA ILE A 4 -13.70 33.02 -22.61
C ILE A 4 -14.98 32.27 -22.23
N VAL A 5 -15.58 31.61 -23.22
CA VAL A 5 -16.75 30.75 -23.08
C VAL A 5 -16.28 29.37 -22.61
N LEU A 6 -16.53 29.02 -21.34
CA LEU A 6 -16.27 27.68 -20.81
C LEU A 6 -17.48 26.78 -21.08
N VAL A 7 -17.30 25.76 -21.93
CA VAL A 7 -18.30 24.71 -22.19
C VAL A 7 -18.16 23.65 -21.11
N ALA A 8 -19.18 23.54 -20.25
CA ALA A 8 -19.31 22.49 -19.26
C ALA A 8 -19.74 21.17 -19.93
N GLY A 9 -18.86 20.17 -19.94
CA GLY A 9 -19.18 18.81 -20.30
C GLY A 9 -19.47 17.97 -19.05
N LEU A 10 -20.74 17.91 -18.61
CA LEU A 10 -21.19 16.89 -17.67
C LEU A 10 -21.44 15.58 -18.43
N ALA A 11 -20.57 14.60 -18.23
CA ALA A 11 -20.87 13.20 -18.57
C ALA A 11 -21.26 12.44 -17.29
N LEU A 12 -22.56 12.43 -16.99
CA LEU A 12 -23.17 11.51 -16.02
C LEU A 12 -23.31 10.13 -16.68
N ALA A 13 -22.33 9.26 -16.50
CA ALA A 13 -22.43 7.85 -16.88
C ALA A 13 -22.82 6.99 -15.67
N GLY A 14 -24.14 6.81 -15.51
CA GLY A 14 -24.80 5.54 -15.21
C GLY A 14 -24.36 4.71 -14.00
N CYS A 15 -25.09 4.87 -12.89
CA CYS A 15 -25.40 3.76 -11.97
C CYS A 15 -26.30 2.73 -12.66
N THR A 16 -25.78 1.57 -13.04
CA THR A 16 -26.51 0.27 -13.07
C THR A 16 -25.43 -0.81 -13.01
N GLY A 17 -25.26 -1.59 -11.95
CA GLY A 17 -26.14 -2.69 -11.58
C GLY A 17 -25.31 -3.97 -11.57
N GLY A 18 -25.38 -4.75 -10.50
CA GLY A 18 -24.73 -6.07 -10.45
C GLY A 18 -24.29 -6.49 -9.06
N SER A 19 -25.24 -6.73 -8.17
CA SER A 19 -25.02 -7.68 -7.08
C SER A 19 -25.21 -9.09 -7.65
N PRO A 20 -24.23 -9.98 -7.47
CA PRO A 20 -24.55 -11.38 -7.28
C PRO A 20 -23.79 -11.94 -6.07
N GLU A 21 -24.52 -12.15 -4.98
CA GLU A 21 -24.29 -13.25 -4.04
C GLU A 21 -25.63 -13.99 -3.90
N PRO A 22 -25.71 -15.29 -3.57
CA PRO A 22 -24.66 -16.27 -3.34
C PRO A 22 -24.83 -17.56 -4.17
N THR A 23 -23.81 -18.40 -4.28
CA THR A 23 -24.01 -19.85 -4.47
C THR A 23 -22.89 -20.61 -3.79
N ARG A 24 -23.21 -21.22 -2.63
CA ARG A 24 -22.43 -22.32 -2.06
C ARG A 24 -22.69 -23.56 -2.90
N SER A 25 -21.70 -24.02 -3.64
CA SER A 25 -21.69 -25.38 -4.18
C SER A 25 -21.10 -26.33 -3.14
N ALA A 26 -21.97 -27.03 -2.42
CA ALA A 26 -21.61 -28.29 -1.77
C ALA A 26 -21.57 -29.38 -2.86
N THR A 27 -20.44 -30.06 -3.01
CA THR A 27 -20.38 -31.33 -3.74
C THR A 27 -19.58 -32.31 -2.91
N ALA A 28 -20.30 -33.31 -2.42
CA ALA A 28 -19.78 -34.53 -1.83
C ALA A 28 -19.35 -35.50 -2.94
N GLY A 29 -18.30 -36.26 -2.66
CA GLY A 29 -17.78 -37.34 -3.51
C GLY A 29 -16.26 -37.37 -3.35
N GLY A 30 -15.64 -38.25 -2.56
CA GLY A 30 -15.90 -39.67 -2.43
C GLY A 30 -14.94 -40.42 -3.35
N THR A 31 -13.75 -40.78 -2.86
CA THR A 31 -13.09 -42.04 -3.28
C THR A 31 -12.05 -42.46 -2.24
N THR A 32 -12.40 -43.49 -1.50
CA THR A 32 -11.52 -44.38 -0.76
C THR A 32 -10.46 -44.94 -1.72
N ARG A 33 -9.17 -44.75 -1.44
CA ARG A 33 -8.11 -45.57 -2.05
C ARG A 33 -7.53 -46.50 -1.01
N THR A 34 -7.79 -47.78 -1.21
CA THR A 34 -7.22 -48.93 -0.51
C THR A 34 -5.70 -48.99 -0.69
N PRO A 35 -4.92 -49.34 0.35
CA PRO A 35 -3.47 -49.44 0.28
C PRO A 35 -3.05 -50.70 -0.49
N THR A 36 -2.06 -50.57 -1.37
CA THR A 36 -1.33 -51.69 -1.96
C THR A 36 -0.05 -51.91 -1.14
N PRO A 37 0.20 -53.11 -0.58
CA PRO A 37 1.48 -53.42 0.03
C PRO A 37 2.52 -53.64 -1.07
N SER A 38 3.63 -52.93 -1.01
CA SER A 38 4.80 -53.22 -1.85
C SER A 38 5.96 -53.62 -0.96
N SER A 39 6.50 -54.79 -1.28
CA SER A 39 7.55 -55.53 -0.58
C SER A 39 8.76 -54.69 -0.19
N ALA A 40 9.28 -55.01 1.00
CA ALA A 40 10.61 -54.65 1.44
C ALA A 40 11.65 -55.40 0.60
N ASP A 41 12.65 -54.66 0.13
CA ASP A 41 13.94 -55.19 -0.31
C ASP A 41 15.02 -54.53 0.57
N PRO A 42 15.93 -55.30 1.20
CA PRO A 42 16.97 -54.77 2.06
C PRO A 42 18.18 -54.38 1.20
N SER A 43 18.48 -53.09 1.09
CA SER A 43 19.77 -52.68 0.54
C SER A 43 20.35 -51.46 1.25
N GLU A 44 21.48 -51.74 1.89
CA GLU A 44 22.61 -50.86 2.19
C GLU A 44 22.38 -49.67 3.13
N SER A 45 22.80 -49.87 4.38
CA SER A 45 23.10 -48.79 5.32
C SER A 45 24.22 -47.90 4.77
N ALA A 46 23.84 -46.82 4.10
CA ALA A 46 24.71 -45.67 3.91
C ALA A 46 25.02 -45.04 5.28
N PRO A 47 26.26 -44.58 5.53
CA PRO A 47 26.62 -43.89 6.77
C PRO A 47 25.77 -42.62 6.94
N PRO A 48 25.45 -42.21 8.19
CA PRO A 48 24.68 -41.00 8.41
C PRO A 48 25.47 -39.80 7.89
N SER A 49 24.99 -39.20 6.80
CA SER A 49 25.48 -37.91 6.33
C SER A 49 25.14 -36.89 7.42
N THR A 50 26.15 -36.46 8.17
CA THR A 50 26.03 -35.37 9.15
C THR A 50 25.71 -34.09 8.38
N SER A 51 24.44 -33.84 8.15
CA SER A 51 23.94 -32.57 7.64
C SER A 51 24.42 -31.48 8.59
N PRO A 52 25.17 -30.46 8.13
CA PRO A 52 25.50 -29.34 8.99
C PRO A 52 24.19 -28.70 9.42
N SER A 53 23.94 -28.73 10.73
CA SER A 53 22.82 -28.03 11.35
C SER A 53 22.93 -26.56 10.95
N ALA A 54 22.05 -26.11 10.05
CA ALA A 54 22.02 -24.73 9.63
C ALA A 54 21.81 -23.87 10.88
N THR A 55 22.82 -23.06 11.20
CA THR A 55 22.68 -22.07 12.27
C THR A 55 21.50 -21.17 11.90
N PRO A 56 20.48 -21.03 12.77
CA PRO A 56 19.35 -20.18 12.45
C PRO A 56 19.88 -18.77 12.18
N THR A 57 19.63 -18.26 10.97
CA THR A 57 19.97 -16.87 10.66
C THR A 57 19.21 -16.00 11.64
N PRO A 58 19.88 -15.10 12.38
CA PRO A 58 19.18 -14.19 13.27
C PRO A 58 18.18 -13.40 12.44
N THR A 59 16.89 -13.57 12.73
CA THR A 59 15.83 -12.78 12.10
C THR A 59 15.92 -11.39 12.71
N THR A 60 16.44 -10.42 11.97
CA THR A 60 16.37 -9.02 12.36
C THR A 60 14.90 -8.66 12.59
N PRO A 61 14.53 -8.09 13.75
CA PRO A 61 13.15 -7.70 14.00
C PRO A 61 12.69 -6.74 12.89
N ALA A 62 11.49 -6.98 12.37
CA ALA A 62 10.90 -6.10 11.38
C ALA A 62 10.77 -4.69 11.98
N VAL A 63 11.35 -3.69 11.32
CA VAL A 63 11.19 -2.30 11.73
C VAL A 63 9.71 -1.95 11.59
N ALA A 64 9.07 -1.53 12.67
CA ALA A 64 7.68 -1.10 12.65
C ALA A 64 7.57 0.35 12.17
N TRP A 65 6.39 0.71 11.66
CA TRP A 65 6.06 2.11 11.37
C TRP A 65 6.01 2.93 12.65
N THR A 66 6.52 4.16 12.56
CA THR A 66 6.24 5.23 13.54
C THR A 66 5.44 6.32 12.84
N PRO A 67 4.66 7.13 13.58
CA PRO A 67 3.92 8.25 13.01
C PRO A 67 4.81 9.22 12.21
N GLU A 68 6.00 9.53 12.72
CA GLU A 68 6.96 10.43 12.08
C GLU A 68 7.47 9.85 10.76
N ARG A 69 7.67 8.53 10.70
CA ARG A 69 8.12 7.85 9.49
C ARG A 69 7.02 7.79 8.45
N ALA A 70 5.76 7.56 8.88
CA ALA A 70 4.61 7.63 7.98
C ALA A 70 4.43 9.04 7.41
N TYR A 71 4.60 10.07 8.26
CA TYR A 71 4.58 11.47 7.84
C TYR A 71 5.65 11.78 6.77
N ALA A 72 6.90 11.36 7.00
CA ALA A 72 7.98 11.53 6.04
C ALA A 72 7.71 10.78 4.72
N ALA A 73 7.21 9.54 4.78
CA ALA A 73 6.85 8.77 3.59
C ALA A 73 5.74 9.45 2.75
N CYS A 74 4.82 10.16 3.42
CA CYS A 74 3.79 10.95 2.74
C CYS A 74 4.38 12.15 2.00
N ILE A 75 5.34 12.85 2.61
CA ILE A 75 6.07 13.97 1.97
C ILE A 75 6.81 13.46 0.73
N ASP A 76 7.56 12.37 0.86
CA ASP A 76 8.33 11.79 -0.25
C ASP A 76 7.38 11.40 -1.40
N PHE A 77 6.26 10.73 -1.09
CA PHE A 77 5.24 10.38 -2.08
C PHE A 77 4.65 11.61 -2.78
N HIS A 78 4.32 12.68 -2.05
CA HIS A 78 3.83 13.92 -2.66
C HIS A 78 4.86 14.52 -3.60
N ARG A 79 6.13 14.63 -3.19
CA ARG A 79 7.22 15.16 -4.03
C ARG A 79 7.35 14.36 -5.33
N ASP A 80 7.36 13.03 -5.24
CA ASP A 80 7.46 12.13 -6.39
C ASP A 80 6.26 12.28 -7.33
N LYS A 81 5.05 12.37 -6.78
CA LYS A 81 3.82 12.61 -7.55
C LYS A 81 3.88 13.95 -8.28
N THR A 82 4.23 15.03 -7.59
CA THR A 82 4.34 16.37 -8.18
C THR A 82 5.38 16.42 -9.30
N ALA A 83 6.53 15.75 -9.10
CA ALA A 83 7.53 15.61 -10.16
C ALA A 83 7.02 14.80 -11.36
N ALA A 84 6.26 13.73 -11.13
CA ALA A 84 5.65 12.91 -12.19
C ALA A 84 4.61 13.69 -13.00
N ASP A 85 3.93 14.65 -12.38
CA ASP A 85 3.01 15.59 -13.05
C ASP A 85 3.75 16.73 -13.80
N GLY A 86 5.08 16.75 -13.79
CA GLY A 86 5.90 17.75 -14.47
C GLY A 86 5.99 19.09 -13.75
N LEU A 87 5.65 19.13 -12.46
CA LEU A 87 5.71 20.31 -11.60
C LEU A 87 6.96 20.29 -10.73
N ASP A 88 7.29 21.43 -10.12
CA ASP A 88 8.39 21.52 -9.15
C ASP A 88 8.06 20.72 -7.88
N PRO A 89 8.82 19.66 -7.52
CA PRO A 89 8.56 18.86 -6.32
C PRO A 89 8.71 19.65 -5.02
N ASP A 90 9.41 20.79 -5.04
CA ASP A 90 9.62 21.68 -3.90
C ASP A 90 8.64 22.87 -3.89
N SER A 91 7.62 22.86 -4.76
CA SER A 91 6.58 23.91 -4.82
C SER A 91 5.68 23.96 -3.57
N ALA A 92 5.67 22.89 -2.77
CA ALA A 92 4.92 22.80 -1.52
C ALA A 92 5.84 22.83 -0.30
N THR A 93 5.49 23.63 0.71
CA THR A 93 6.11 23.65 2.03
C THR A 93 5.12 23.14 3.07
N TRP A 94 5.44 22.02 3.71
CA TRP A 94 4.58 21.38 4.71
C TRP A 94 4.94 21.81 6.13
N ASN A 95 3.93 21.94 7.01
CA ASN A 95 4.14 22.18 8.43
C ASN A 95 4.96 21.05 9.06
N PRO A 96 5.71 21.29 10.15
CA PRO A 96 6.37 20.20 10.87
C PRO A 96 5.37 19.14 11.35
N TYR A 97 5.84 17.90 11.50
CA TYR A 97 5.04 16.80 12.04
C TYR A 97 4.35 17.20 13.36
N SER A 98 3.07 16.85 13.46
CA SER A 98 2.25 16.92 14.66
C SER A 98 1.50 15.59 14.83
N PRO A 99 1.30 15.07 16.06
CA PRO A 99 0.54 13.85 16.27
C PRO A 99 -0.93 13.97 15.81
N GLU A 100 -1.46 15.17 15.62
CA GLU A 100 -2.84 15.40 15.17
C GLU A 100 -3.03 15.09 13.67
N VAL A 101 -1.96 15.18 12.88
CA VAL A 101 -2.01 14.97 11.42
C VAL A 101 -1.70 13.54 10.99
N VAL A 102 -1.47 12.63 11.95
CA VAL A 102 -1.18 11.22 11.68
C VAL A 102 -2.09 10.34 12.54
N ARG A 103 -2.91 9.52 11.89
CA ARG A 103 -3.91 8.66 12.55
C ARG A 103 -3.73 7.22 12.09
N GLN A 104 -3.64 6.29 13.04
CA GLN A 104 -3.59 4.87 12.70
C GLN A 104 -5.00 4.32 12.45
N SER A 105 -5.21 3.68 11.30
CA SER A 105 -6.44 2.99 10.92
C SER A 105 -6.11 1.53 10.58
N GLY A 106 -6.22 0.64 11.58
CA GLY A 106 -5.83 -0.75 11.42
C GLY A 106 -4.32 -0.91 11.15
N SER A 107 -3.98 -1.48 9.99
CA SER A 107 -2.60 -1.66 9.53
C SER A 107 -2.04 -0.47 8.75
N GLU A 108 -2.85 0.56 8.51
CA GLU A 108 -2.49 1.71 7.70
C GLU A 108 -2.42 2.98 8.56
N TRP A 109 -1.68 3.95 8.07
CA TRP A 109 -1.59 5.30 8.64
C TRP A 109 -2.22 6.28 7.68
N LEU A 110 -3.17 7.07 8.17
CA LEU A 110 -3.71 8.23 7.47
C LEU A 110 -2.89 9.45 7.87
N VAL A 111 -2.32 10.14 6.89
CA VAL A 111 -1.47 11.31 7.08
C VAL A 111 -2.05 12.49 6.32
N ASP A 112 -2.23 13.63 7.00
CA ASP A 112 -2.66 14.89 6.40
C ASP A 112 -1.50 15.89 6.38
N LEU A 113 -0.94 16.16 5.21
CA LEU A 113 0.05 17.22 5.05
C LEU A 113 -0.68 18.55 4.92
N ILE A 114 -0.48 19.44 5.90
CA ILE A 114 -1.04 20.79 5.89
C ILE A 114 0.11 21.76 5.71
N GLY A 115 -0.01 22.69 4.76
CA GLY A 115 1.06 23.62 4.44
C GLY A 115 0.67 24.64 3.39
N THR A 116 1.67 25.18 2.69
CA THR A 116 1.50 26.16 1.63
C THR A 116 2.00 25.58 0.32
N VAL A 117 1.26 25.78 -0.76
CA VAL A 117 1.63 25.37 -2.11
C VAL A 117 1.77 26.60 -2.99
N THR A 118 2.80 26.60 -3.85
CA THR A 118 3.09 27.67 -4.80
C THR A 118 2.76 27.18 -6.21
N ASP A 119 1.90 27.89 -6.94
CA ASP A 119 1.64 27.56 -8.35
C ASP A 119 2.79 28.04 -9.27
N PRO A 120 2.77 27.65 -10.57
CA PRO A 120 3.78 28.10 -11.52
C PRO A 120 3.83 29.63 -11.75
N ASP A 121 2.77 30.35 -11.39
CA ASP A 121 2.70 31.81 -11.48
C ASP A 121 3.26 32.50 -10.21
N GLY A 122 3.65 31.71 -9.19
CA GLY A 122 4.20 32.18 -7.92
C GLY A 122 3.15 32.53 -6.87
N ASN A 123 1.86 32.25 -7.10
CA ASN A 123 0.82 32.47 -6.09
C ASN A 123 0.88 31.38 -5.03
N GLN A 124 0.69 31.77 -3.77
CA GLN A 124 0.68 30.87 -2.63
C GLN A 124 -0.74 30.67 -2.09
N TYR A 125 -1.06 29.43 -1.74
CA TYR A 125 -2.33 29.05 -1.12
C TYR A 125 -2.12 27.96 -0.07
N ASP A 126 -3.04 27.89 0.89
CA ASP A 126 -3.07 26.80 1.85
C ASP A 126 -3.41 25.50 1.12
N GLY A 127 -2.60 24.48 1.33
CA GLY A 127 -2.73 23.16 0.74
C GLY A 127 -2.95 22.09 1.81
N ILE A 128 -3.82 21.13 1.48
CA ILE A 128 -3.98 19.90 2.24
C ILE A 128 -3.75 18.75 1.27
N PHE A 129 -2.85 17.84 1.62
CA PHE A 129 -2.62 16.60 0.88
C PHE A 129 -2.73 15.42 1.83
N SER A 130 -3.68 14.55 1.58
CA SER A 130 -3.93 13.38 2.43
C SER A 130 -3.40 12.12 1.76
N CYS A 131 -2.67 11.29 2.48
CA CYS A 131 -2.21 10.00 2.00
C CYS A 131 -2.46 8.87 3.00
N THR A 132 -2.51 7.65 2.49
CA THR A 132 -2.52 6.41 3.28
C THR A 132 -1.17 5.73 3.14
N VAL A 133 -0.55 5.37 4.26
CA VAL A 133 0.75 4.68 4.33
C VAL A 133 0.54 3.29 4.91
N GLY A 134 0.81 2.27 4.11
CA GLY A 134 0.76 0.86 4.48
C GLY A 134 2.06 0.12 4.12
N GLY A 135 1.97 -1.21 4.10
CA GLY A 135 3.13 -2.07 3.85
C GLY A 135 4.15 -2.04 4.98
N THR A 136 5.42 -2.32 4.67
CA THR A 136 6.51 -2.27 5.66
C THR A 136 7.35 -1.01 5.46
N PRO A 137 8.07 -0.52 6.48
CA PRO A 137 8.96 0.63 6.30
C PRO A 137 10.12 0.41 5.31
N ALA A 138 10.41 -0.84 4.94
CA ALA A 138 11.39 -1.20 3.92
C ALA A 138 10.79 -1.28 2.49
N ALA A 139 9.47 -1.43 2.40
CA ALA A 139 8.71 -1.48 1.16
C ALA A 139 7.37 -0.77 1.41
N PRO A 140 7.39 0.58 1.50
CA PRO A 140 6.19 1.35 1.83
C PRO A 140 5.21 1.29 0.66
N ALA A 141 3.93 1.13 0.96
CA ALA A 141 2.85 1.35 0.01
C ALA A 141 2.16 2.65 0.38
N VAL A 142 2.39 3.71 -0.40
CA VAL A 142 1.78 5.03 -0.16
C VAL A 142 0.84 5.35 -1.31
N SER A 143 -0.36 5.82 -0.99
CA SER A 143 -1.35 6.26 -1.97
C SER A 143 -2.02 7.54 -1.50
N GLU A 144 -2.35 8.42 -2.46
CA GLU A 144 -3.21 9.57 -2.19
C GLU A 144 -4.58 9.11 -1.72
N SER A 145 -5.07 9.69 -0.64
CA SER A 145 -6.45 9.53 -0.21
C SER A 145 -7.23 10.76 -0.64
N ALA A 146 -8.33 10.57 -1.38
CA ALA A 146 -9.28 11.65 -1.57
C ALA A 146 -9.79 12.06 -0.18
N GLY A 147 -9.48 13.29 0.24
CA GLY A 147 -9.86 13.79 1.56
C GLY A 147 -11.34 13.51 1.84
N MET A 148 -11.63 13.00 3.04
CA MET A 148 -13.00 12.80 3.53
C MET A 148 -13.69 14.12 3.83
#